data_AF-A0A3C0E0K9-F1
#
_entry.id   AF-A0A3C0E0K9-F1
#
_cell.length_a   1.000
_cell.length_b   1.000
_cell.length_c   1.000
_cell.angle_alpha   90.00
_cell.angle_beta   90.00
_cell.angle_gamma   90.00
#
_symmetry.space_group_name_H-M   'P 1'
#
loop_
_entity.id
_entity.type
_entity.pdbx_description
1 polymer ?
#
loop_
_entity_poly.entity_id
_entity_poly.type
_entity_poly.pdbx_seq_one_letter_code
_entity_poly.pdbx_strand_id
1 'polypeptide(L)' 'MTFSGIPLQHEPDRLKEFQSLIRHVHAEPTQMRRALRLAFKELPLEESQRLRDWVERRFSL' A
#
# COMPACT_ATOMS: atom_id res chain seq x y z
N MET A 1 26.19 11.99 -28.48
CA MET A 1 24.97 11.26 -28.07
C MET A 1 24.82 11.45 -26.57
N THR A 2 24.01 12.42 -26.17
CA THR A 2 23.72 12.75 -24.78
C THR A 2 22.67 11.77 -24.25
N PHE A 3 23.07 10.84 -23.39
CA PHE A 3 22.14 10.07 -22.58
C PHE A 3 21.53 11.04 -21.56
N SER A 4 20.38 11.62 -21.92
CA SER A 4 19.57 12.43 -21.02
C SER A 4 19.19 11.62 -19.79
N GLY A 5 19.41 12.22 -18.63
CA GLY A 5 19.25 11.62 -17.32
C GLY A 5 17.85 11.08 -17.10
N ILE A 6 17.79 9.83 -16.65
CA ILE A 6 16.61 9.31 -15.99
C ILE A 6 17.00 9.17 -14.51
N PRO A 7 16.62 10.10 -13.63
CA PRO A 7 16.52 9.76 -12.22
C PRO A 7 15.29 8.86 -12.08
N LEU A 8 15.46 7.55 -12.23
CA LEU A 8 14.50 6.56 -11.72
C LEU A 8 14.60 6.50 -10.19
N GLN A 9 14.49 7.65 -9.54
CA GLN A 9 14.08 7.71 -8.14
C GLN A 9 12.56 7.60 -8.14
N HIS A 10 12.06 6.43 -8.52
CA HIS A 10 10.74 6.03 -8.06
C HIS A 10 10.92 5.74 -6.58
N GLU A 11 10.69 6.75 -5.75
CA GLU A 11 10.50 6.56 -4.32
C GLU A 11 9.56 5.36 -4.15
N PRO A 12 9.92 4.35 -3.33
CA PRO A 12 9.11 3.16 -3.19
C PRO A 12 7.72 3.58 -2.74
N ASP A 13 6.75 3.38 -3.63
CA ASP A 13 5.37 3.81 -3.49
C ASP A 13 4.75 2.93 -2.39
N ARG A 14 4.94 3.35 -1.13
CA ARG A 14 4.61 2.56 0.07
C ARG A 14 3.18 2.07 0.04
N LEU A 15 2.27 2.88 -0.50
CA LEU A 15 0.87 2.50 -0.75
C LEU A 15 0.75 1.22 -1.58
N LYS A 16 1.51 1.08 -2.66
CA LYS A 16 1.49 -0.12 -3.52
C LYS A 16 2.08 -1.33 -2.82
N GLU A 17 3.11 -1.15 -1.99
CA GLU A 17 3.66 -2.24 -1.17
C GLU A 17 2.60 -2.80 -0.23
N PHE A 18 1.88 -1.92 0.48
CA PHE A 18 0.81 -2.33 1.39
C PHE A 18 -0.39 -2.94 0.66
N GLN A 19 -0.79 -2.42 -0.50
CA GLN A 19 -1.83 -3.06 -1.33
C GLN A 19 -1.45 -4.48 -1.72
N SER A 20 -0.19 -4.68 -2.14
CA SER A 20 0.33 -6.01 -2.49
C SER A 20 0.35 -6.95 -1.28
N LEU A 21 0.82 -6.46 -0.13
CA LEU A 21 0.82 -7.20 1.13
C LEU A 21 -0.59 -7.63 1.52
N ILE A 22 -1.54 -6.68 1.56
CA ILE A 22 -2.94 -6.96 1.92
C ILE A 22 -3.55 -7.97 0.95
N ARG A 23 -3.28 -7.84 -0.36
CA ARG A 23 -3.73 -8.83 -1.34
C ARG A 23 -3.16 -10.24 -1.05
N HIS A 24 -1.97 -10.36 -0.49
CA HIS A 24 -1.41 -11.65 -0.09
C HIS A 24 -2.05 -12.20 1.19
N VAL A 25 -2.30 -11.34 2.17
CA VAL A 25 -2.75 -11.75 3.52
C VAL A 25 -4.26 -11.65 3.74
N HIS A 26 -5.05 -11.25 2.73
CA HIS A 26 -6.49 -10.98 2.90
C HIS A 26 -7.30 -12.18 3.39
N ALA A 27 -6.89 -13.40 3.04
CA ALA A 27 -7.52 -14.63 3.48
C ALA A 27 -7.32 -14.92 4.99
N GLU A 28 -6.38 -14.23 5.63
CA GLU A 28 -5.99 -14.41 7.04
C GLU A 28 -6.41 -13.16 7.85
N PRO A 29 -7.54 -13.19 8.58
CA PRO A 29 -8.11 -11.99 9.22
C PRO A 29 -7.16 -11.31 10.20
N THR A 30 -6.35 -12.10 10.91
CA THR A 30 -5.37 -11.58 11.88
C THR A 30 -4.19 -10.90 11.17
N GLN A 31 -3.72 -11.46 10.05
CA GLN A 31 -2.64 -10.87 9.27
C GLN A 31 -3.12 -9.63 8.52
N MET A 32 -4.33 -9.64 7.96
CA MET A 32 -4.91 -8.46 7.32
C MET A 32 -5.04 -7.28 8.28
N ARG A 33 -5.54 -7.50 9.51
CA ARG A 33 -5.61 -6.45 10.54
C ARG A 33 -4.23 -5.93 10.97
N ARG A 34 -3.19 -6.79 10.95
CA ARG A 34 -1.81 -6.38 11.23
C ARG A 34 -1.23 -5.56 10.09
N ALA A 35 -1.41 -6.00 8.85
CA ALA A 35 -0.98 -5.30 7.65
C ALA A 35 -1.62 -3.92 7.54
N LEU A 36 -2.94 -3.81 7.80
CA LEU A 36 -3.64 -2.54 7.87
C LEU A 36 -3.06 -1.64 8.97
N ARG A 37 -2.88 -2.15 10.19
CA ARG A 37 -2.30 -1.35 11.30
C ARG A 37 -0.89 -0.83 10.99
N LEU A 38 -0.06 -1.66 10.36
CA LEU A 38 1.26 -1.25 9.89
C LEU A 38 1.14 -0.14 8.84
N ALA A 39 0.25 -0.32 7.85
CA ALA A 39 0.02 0.67 6.81
C ALA A 39 -0.47 2.01 7.38
N PHE A 40 -1.41 2.01 8.32
CA PHE A 40 -1.88 3.23 9.00
C PHE A 40 -0.79 3.93 9.83
N LYS A 41 0.26 3.21 10.26
CA LYS A 41 1.37 3.78 11.01
C LYS A 41 2.45 4.37 10.11
N GLU A 42 2.69 3.76 8.95
CA GLU A 42 3.76 4.17 8.04
C GLU A 42 3.31 5.13 6.94
N LEU A 43 2.03 5.09 6.55
CA LEU A 43 1.49 5.94 5.49
C LEU A 43 0.98 7.28 6.04
N PRO A 44 1.08 8.37 5.26
CA PRO A 44 0.35 9.61 5.53
C PRO A 44 -1.16 9.37 5.64
N LEU A 45 -1.87 10.27 6.32
CA LEU A 45 -3.32 10.17 6.52
C LEU A 45 -4.09 10.01 5.20
N GLU A 46 -3.72 10.74 4.15
CA GLU A 46 -4.36 10.64 2.84
C GLU A 46 -4.16 9.27 2.18
N GLU A 47 -2.94 8.73 2.22
CA GLU A 47 -2.63 7.43 1.61
C GLU A 47 -3.24 6.27 2.40
N SER A 48 -3.23 6.36 3.72
CA SER A 48 -3.88 5.37 4.57
C SER A 48 -5.40 5.36 4.40
N GLN A 49 -6.02 6.54 4.19
CA GLN A 49 -7.44 6.63 3.82
C GLN A 49 -7.69 6.00 2.45
N ARG A 50 -6.86 6.28 1.44
CA ARG A 50 -6.96 5.63 0.11
C ARG A 50 -6.81 4.12 0.18
N LEU A 51 -5.90 3.62 1.02
CA LEU A 51 -5.72 2.19 1.24
C LEU A 51 -6.96 1.56 1.88
N ARG A 52 -7.54 2.23 2.88
CA ARG A 52 -8.78 1.79 3.53
C ARG A 52 -9.92 1.69 2.53
N ASP A 53 -10.17 2.75 1.76
CA ASP A 53 -11.24 2.78 0.75
C ASP A 53 -11.04 1.68 -0.30
N TRP A 54 -9.79 1.43 -0.69
CA TRP A 54 -9.44 0.33 -1.60
C TRP A 54 -9.75 -1.05 -0.99
N VAL A 55 -9.42 -1.27 0.29
CA VAL A 55 -9.71 -2.53 0.99
C VAL A 55 -11.22 -2.73 1.16
N GLU A 56 -11.95 -1.71 1.62
CA GLU A 56 -13.41 -1.78 1.80
C GLU A 56 -14.11 -2.09 0.47
N ARG A 57 -13.70 -1.45 -0.63
CA ARG A 57 -14.25 -1.72 -1.98
C ARG A 57 -13.93 -3.12 -2.49
N ARG A 58 -12.76 -3.67 -2.18
CA ARG A 58 -12.27 -4.92 -2.79
C ARG A 58 -12.63 -6.17 -2.00
N PHE A 59 -12.75 -6.06 -0.69
CA PHE A 59 -12.97 -7.20 0.19
C PHE A 59 -14.31 -7.18 0.91
N SER A 60 -15.13 -6.12 0.75
CA SER A 60 -16.44 -5.95 1.43
C SER A 60 -16.38 -6.38 2.89
N LEU A 61 -15.33 -5.92 3.59
CA LEU A 61 -15.23 -6.02 5.05
C LEU A 61 -16.29 -5.13 5.71
#